data_AF-A0A954CK05-F1
#
_entry.id   AF-A0A954CK05-F1
#
_cell.length_a   1.000
_cell.length_b   1.000
_cell.length_c   1.000
_cell.angle_alpha   90.00
_cell.angle_beta   90.00
_cell.angle_gamma   90.00
#
_symmetry.space_group_name_H-M   'P 1'
#
loop_
_entity.id
_entity.type
_entity.pdbx_description
1 polymer ?
#
loop_
_entity_poly.entity_id
_entity_poly.type
_entity_poly.pdbx_seq_one_letter_code
_entity_poly.pdbx_strand_id
1 'polypeptide(L)'
;MSQRLPILEALTQSVIIADGAFGTLASARGVVLSDLPSPALNLQNAAAVRAIHQDYVDAGARLLLTNTFTANAANLAHYGLAPQTRVINQRGAQLARDVIGESGWVSGSIGPLGRLAQSLSDEEALAAWVPQVEGLIAGGVDMISLETFAGLPELLLAIQAVRSVSASVVLAPQLAFTLAGTTTRGVTAERFVKAMQDQAVDILGANCGGGEAAALRIAKELCALTDKPLAIFPNRGLASLDEDGSPRYQTSPEYFAANATEIAHVGANIVGGCCGSTPADIAALRARLGDYVPAQRVMAATPKGDKATKSLPPPVVAFQRPVTELAPEGVCVIAEVDPPRGMNFTPQLKGAEALLEAGVDSITIADNPLGVMRMSNLAMAALLIQKYGANITLHIACRDRNVIGNQSHLLGAAALGISNILTVTGDPVATDAFKGSSGVFDLSSQNLMKLVRSMNEGAYEGKDDQGLLPRFAIGGAFNAGARSLEAEARKAAR
;
A
#
# COMPACT_ATOMS: atom_id res chain seq x y z
N MET A 1 -6.75 32.41 27.76
CA MET A 1 -6.44 31.34 26.80
C MET A 1 -5.31 31.85 25.92
N SER A 2 -4.15 31.18 25.92
CA SER A 2 -3.05 31.55 25.01
C SER A 2 -3.49 31.28 23.58
N GLN A 3 -3.33 32.24 22.66
CA GLN A 3 -3.55 32.01 21.23
C GLN A 3 -2.62 30.88 20.75
N ARG A 4 -3.11 29.99 19.88
CA ARG A 4 -2.26 28.99 19.23
C ARG A 4 -1.26 29.68 18.30
N LEU A 5 -0.04 29.15 18.23
CA LEU A 5 0.96 29.61 17.28
C LEU A 5 0.54 29.22 15.84
N PRO A 6 0.99 29.96 14.82
CA PRO A 6 0.95 29.47 13.44
C PRO A 6 1.56 28.07 13.34
N ILE A 7 0.97 27.21 12.51
CA ILE A 7 1.31 25.77 12.52
C ILE A 7 2.80 25.51 12.28
N LEU A 8 3.45 26.19 11.33
CA LEU A 8 4.87 26.01 11.06
C LEU A 8 5.77 26.36 12.26
N GLU A 9 5.39 27.35 13.06
CA GLU A 9 6.09 27.69 14.29
C GLU A 9 5.88 26.61 15.37
N ALA A 10 4.64 26.13 15.52
CA ALA A 10 4.32 25.07 16.47
C ALA A 10 5.09 23.76 16.20
N LEU A 11 5.33 23.42 14.93
CA LEU A 11 6.10 22.24 14.53
C LEU A 11 7.57 22.28 14.98
N THR A 12 8.10 23.45 15.34
CA THR A 12 9.46 23.59 15.89
C THR A 12 9.52 23.34 17.40
N GLN A 13 8.37 23.42 18.09
CA GLN A 13 8.30 23.34 19.54
C GLN A 13 7.84 21.98 20.04
N SER A 14 6.99 21.28 19.29
CA SER A 14 6.45 19.98 19.69
C SER A 14 5.93 19.20 18.48
N VAL A 15 5.92 17.88 18.58
CA VAL A 15 5.20 17.02 17.63
C VAL A 15 3.70 17.26 17.81
N ILE A 16 3.00 17.50 16.70
CA ILE A 16 1.55 17.67 16.68
C ILE A 16 0.91 16.30 16.42
N ILE A 17 0.06 15.87 17.36
CA ILE A 17 -0.75 14.67 17.17
C ILE A 17 -2.00 15.05 16.39
N ALA A 18 -2.20 14.44 15.23
CA ALA A 18 -3.38 14.62 14.41
C ALA A 18 -4.45 13.55 14.71
N ASP A 19 -5.62 13.70 14.11
CA ASP A 19 -6.70 12.71 14.18
C ASP A 19 -6.41 11.44 13.38
N GLY A 20 -7.41 10.54 13.38
CA GLY A 20 -7.38 9.27 12.67
C GLY A 20 -8.37 9.22 11.50
N ALA A 21 -8.81 8.01 11.13
CA ALA A 21 -9.74 7.83 10.03
C ALA A 21 -11.10 8.49 10.28
N PHE A 22 -11.59 9.23 9.28
CA PHE A 22 -12.97 9.70 9.28
C PHE A 22 -13.93 8.63 8.76
N GLY A 23 -13.70 8.11 7.55
CA GLY A 23 -14.62 7.21 6.85
C GLY A 23 -14.89 5.90 7.60
N THR A 24 -13.84 5.22 8.10
CA THR A 24 -14.01 3.94 8.82
C THR A 24 -14.68 4.13 10.18
N LEU A 25 -14.43 5.26 10.86
CA LEU A 25 -15.09 5.58 12.13
C LEU A 25 -16.57 5.94 11.91
N ALA A 26 -16.89 6.67 10.85
CA ALA A 26 -18.28 6.95 10.47
C ALA A 26 -19.06 5.64 10.22
N SER A 27 -18.48 4.71 9.45
CA SER A 27 -19.09 3.39 9.22
C SER A 27 -19.25 2.60 10.52
N ALA A 28 -18.24 2.58 11.39
CA ALA A 28 -18.32 1.90 12.69
C ALA A 28 -19.40 2.47 13.62
N ARG A 29 -19.76 3.75 13.44
CA ARG A 29 -20.87 4.42 14.13
C ARG A 29 -22.24 4.19 13.47
N GLY A 30 -22.31 3.38 12.42
CA GLY A 30 -23.54 3.13 11.68
C GLY A 30 -23.99 4.34 10.85
N VAL A 31 -23.10 5.28 10.54
CA VAL A 31 -23.42 6.38 9.61
C VAL A 31 -23.52 5.80 8.21
N VAL A 32 -24.73 5.76 7.68
CA VAL A 32 -25.00 5.21 6.34
C VAL A 32 -24.50 6.18 5.27
N LEU A 33 -23.54 5.71 4.47
CA LEU A 33 -22.93 6.45 3.34
C LEU A 33 -23.47 5.98 1.98
N SER A 34 -24.62 5.29 1.92
CA SER A 34 -25.04 4.49 0.77
C SER A 34 -25.31 5.29 -0.51
N ASP A 35 -25.86 6.50 -0.38
CA ASP A 35 -26.36 7.26 -1.55
C ASP A 35 -25.59 8.56 -1.81
N LEU A 36 -24.68 8.95 -0.92
CA LEU A 36 -23.98 10.23 -0.98
C LEU A 36 -22.53 10.11 -0.51
N PRO A 37 -21.62 10.93 -1.08
CA PRO A 37 -20.23 10.90 -0.69
C PRO A 37 -20.09 11.47 0.73
N SER A 38 -19.15 10.94 1.51
CA SER A 38 -18.93 11.35 2.91
C SER A 38 -18.91 12.87 3.17
N PRO A 39 -18.30 13.71 2.30
CA PRO A 39 -18.36 15.16 2.47
C PRO A 39 -19.77 15.78 2.47
N ALA A 40 -20.76 15.15 1.83
CA ALA A 40 -22.15 15.63 1.86
C ALA A 40 -22.73 15.68 3.29
N LEU A 41 -22.20 14.85 4.19
CA LEU A 41 -22.57 14.88 5.62
C LEU A 41 -22.27 16.22 6.28
N ASN A 42 -21.34 17.03 5.75
CA ASN A 42 -21.05 18.35 6.30
C ASN A 42 -22.28 19.26 6.30
N LEU A 43 -23.16 19.11 5.31
CA LEU A 43 -24.42 19.85 5.22
C LEU A 43 -25.59 19.06 5.82
N GLN A 44 -25.65 17.75 5.56
CA GLN A 44 -26.84 16.95 5.84
C GLN A 44 -26.86 16.35 7.24
N ASN A 45 -25.69 16.09 7.82
CA ASN A 45 -25.55 15.50 9.15
C ASN A 45 -24.33 16.07 9.88
N ALA A 46 -24.33 17.39 10.05
CA ALA A 46 -23.27 18.12 10.74
C ALA A 46 -23.05 17.61 12.18
N ALA A 47 -24.07 17.07 12.83
CA ALA A 47 -23.97 16.50 14.18
C ALA A 47 -23.07 15.27 14.20
N ALA A 48 -23.22 14.33 13.25
CA ALA A 48 -22.37 13.15 13.16
C ALA A 48 -20.90 13.54 12.87
N VAL A 49 -20.69 14.51 11.99
CA VAL A 49 -19.34 15.03 11.67
C VAL A 49 -18.68 15.65 12.90
N ARG A 50 -19.40 16.48 13.66
CA ARG A 50 -18.90 17.06 14.91
C ARG A 50 -18.58 15.99 15.95
N ALA A 51 -19.45 14.99 16.09
CA ALA A 51 -19.22 13.91 17.05
C ALA A 51 -17.93 13.14 16.75
N ILE A 52 -17.65 12.85 15.47
CA ILE A 52 -16.40 12.20 15.05
C ILE A 52 -15.18 13.08 15.37
N HIS A 53 -15.23 14.37 15.03
CA HIS A 53 -14.16 15.30 15.39
C HIS A 53 -13.96 15.39 16.90
N GLN A 54 -15.05 15.41 17.67
CA GLN A 54 -15.00 15.51 19.13
C GLN A 54 -14.33 14.28 19.73
N ASP A 55 -14.60 13.07 19.22
CA ASP A 55 -13.93 11.86 19.71
C ASP A 55 -12.41 11.95 19.58
N TYR A 56 -11.91 12.53 18.49
CA TYR A 56 -10.48 12.68 18.28
C TYR A 56 -9.87 13.78 19.15
N VAL A 57 -10.58 14.89 19.36
CA VAL A 57 -10.17 15.93 20.32
C VAL A 57 -10.11 15.35 21.74
N ASP A 58 -11.12 14.58 22.15
CA ASP A 58 -11.19 13.92 23.46
C ASP A 58 -10.07 12.88 23.62
N ALA A 59 -9.65 12.23 22.52
CA ALA A 59 -8.49 11.35 22.49
C ALA A 59 -7.13 12.09 22.51
N GLY A 60 -7.13 13.42 22.39
CA GLY A 60 -5.93 14.25 22.47
C GLY A 60 -5.34 14.69 21.13
N ALA A 61 -6.08 14.57 20.02
CA ALA A 61 -5.70 15.19 18.75
C ALA A 61 -5.68 16.71 18.87
N ARG A 62 -4.63 17.33 18.30
CA ARG A 62 -4.45 18.79 18.23
C ARG A 62 -4.49 19.32 16.80
N LEU A 63 -4.57 18.45 15.80
CA LEU A 63 -4.83 18.79 14.40
C LEU A 63 -5.98 17.90 13.91
N LEU A 64 -7.06 18.51 13.42
CA LEU A 64 -8.16 17.78 12.78
C LEU A 64 -8.09 17.92 11.27
N LEU A 65 -8.25 16.81 10.56
CA LEU A 65 -8.42 16.81 9.11
C LEU A 65 -9.91 16.97 8.78
N THR A 66 -10.24 17.87 7.85
CA THR A 66 -11.63 18.13 7.47
C THR A 66 -12.25 16.92 6.75
N ASN A 67 -13.56 16.71 6.92
CA ASN A 67 -14.31 15.71 6.14
C ASN A 67 -14.53 16.17 4.69
N THR A 68 -13.45 16.26 3.91
CA THR A 68 -13.44 16.83 2.56
C THR A 68 -12.58 16.07 1.56
N PHE A 69 -12.03 14.92 1.92
CA PHE A 69 -11.11 14.16 1.07
C PHE A 69 -11.59 14.00 -0.39
N THR A 70 -12.85 13.62 -0.61
CA THR A 70 -13.44 13.47 -1.95
C THR A 70 -14.33 14.64 -2.39
N ALA A 71 -14.24 15.81 -1.76
CA ALA A 71 -15.13 16.94 -1.98
C ALA A 71 -14.73 17.83 -3.16
N ASN A 72 -14.13 17.27 -4.22
CA ASN A 72 -13.84 17.98 -5.46
C ASN A 72 -15.06 17.99 -6.38
N ALA A 73 -15.11 18.95 -7.32
CA ALA A 73 -16.27 19.13 -8.18
C ALA A 73 -16.53 17.93 -9.11
N ALA A 74 -15.48 17.25 -9.59
CA ALA A 74 -15.62 16.09 -10.47
C ALA A 74 -16.30 14.91 -9.74
N ASN A 75 -15.86 14.60 -8.52
CA ASN A 75 -16.48 13.55 -7.72
C ASN A 75 -17.92 13.92 -7.30
N LEU A 76 -18.14 15.16 -6.86
CA LEU A 76 -19.48 15.63 -6.47
C LEU A 76 -20.46 15.70 -7.65
N ALA A 77 -19.98 15.83 -8.89
CA ALA A 77 -20.84 15.81 -10.08
C ALA A 77 -21.59 14.48 -10.24
N HIS A 78 -20.98 13.35 -9.89
CA HIS A 78 -21.64 12.03 -9.93
C HIS A 78 -22.87 11.93 -9.03
N TYR A 79 -22.97 12.82 -8.03
CA TYR A 79 -24.06 12.87 -7.08
C TYR A 79 -24.98 14.10 -7.29
N GLY A 80 -24.79 14.85 -8.38
CA GLY A 80 -25.55 16.08 -8.63
C GLY A 80 -25.20 17.23 -7.67
N LEU A 81 -24.05 17.16 -6.98
CA LEU A 81 -23.64 18.11 -5.94
C LEU A 81 -22.51 19.06 -6.37
N ALA A 82 -22.06 19.02 -7.63
CA ALA A 82 -20.97 19.88 -8.12
C ALA A 82 -21.18 21.39 -7.82
N PRO A 83 -22.39 21.98 -7.98
CA PRO A 83 -22.62 23.39 -7.62
C PRO A 83 -22.44 23.69 -6.13
N GLN A 84 -22.51 22.67 -5.26
CA GLN A 84 -22.36 22.80 -3.82
C GLN A 84 -20.92 22.56 -3.34
N THR A 85 -19.96 22.34 -4.25
CA THR A 85 -18.57 22.01 -3.90
C THR A 85 -17.97 23.00 -2.89
N ARG A 86 -18.05 24.30 -3.17
CA ARG A 86 -17.48 25.33 -2.30
C ARG A 86 -18.12 25.33 -0.90
N VAL A 87 -19.45 25.23 -0.82
CA VAL A 87 -20.17 25.30 0.48
C VAL A 87 -19.99 24.02 1.30
N ILE A 88 -19.90 22.85 0.67
CA ILE A 88 -19.61 21.57 1.35
C ILE A 88 -18.23 21.62 2.03
N ASN A 89 -17.23 22.16 1.33
CA ASN A 89 -15.87 22.28 1.83
C ASN A 89 -15.74 23.34 2.93
N GLN A 90 -16.34 24.51 2.71
CA GLN A 90 -16.40 25.57 3.72
C GLN A 90 -17.06 25.07 5.00
N ARG A 91 -18.15 24.31 4.89
CA ARG A 91 -18.82 23.75 6.04
C ARG A 91 -17.96 22.69 6.74
N GLY A 92 -17.30 21.81 5.99
CA GLY A 92 -16.38 20.81 6.59
C GLY A 92 -15.28 21.45 7.44
N ALA A 93 -14.65 22.51 6.93
CA ALA A 93 -13.65 23.28 7.68
C ALA A 93 -14.23 23.97 8.93
N GLN A 94 -15.41 24.59 8.82
CA GLN A 94 -16.07 25.21 9.96
C GLN A 94 -16.44 24.20 11.05
N LEU A 95 -16.88 22.98 10.68
CA LEU A 95 -17.22 21.95 11.66
C LEU A 95 -15.99 21.48 12.46
N ALA A 96 -14.86 21.28 11.78
CA ALA A 96 -13.61 20.95 12.46
C ALA A 96 -13.14 22.11 13.37
N ARG A 97 -13.25 23.36 12.88
CA ARG A 97 -12.92 24.56 13.66
C ARG A 97 -13.80 24.73 14.90
N ASP A 98 -15.12 24.57 14.76
CA ASP A 98 -16.10 24.66 15.85
C ASP A 98 -15.71 23.72 17.00
N VAL A 99 -15.24 22.52 16.66
CA VAL A 99 -14.92 21.46 17.63
C VAL A 99 -13.56 21.66 18.29
N ILE A 100 -12.50 21.94 17.52
CA ILE A 100 -11.14 22.08 18.08
C ILE A 100 -10.89 23.45 18.73
N GLY A 101 -11.71 24.45 18.38
CA GLY A 101 -11.64 25.81 18.87
C GLY A 101 -10.30 26.48 18.55
N GLU A 102 -9.81 27.28 19.50
CA GLU A 102 -8.54 28.01 19.37
C GLU A 102 -7.30 27.24 19.86
N SER A 103 -7.50 26.04 20.42
CA SER A 103 -6.44 25.26 21.09
C SER A 103 -5.63 24.34 20.16
N GLY A 104 -6.12 24.14 18.93
CA GLY A 104 -5.49 23.31 17.92
C GLY A 104 -5.80 23.78 16.50
N TRP A 105 -5.35 23.01 15.53
CA TRP A 105 -5.32 23.38 14.12
C TRP A 105 -6.31 22.56 13.29
N VAL A 106 -6.64 23.08 12.11
CA VAL A 106 -7.50 22.41 11.11
C VAL A 106 -6.74 22.29 9.79
N SER A 107 -6.63 21.06 9.28
CA SER A 107 -6.05 20.75 7.97
C SER A 107 -7.16 20.45 6.96
N GLY A 108 -7.21 21.21 5.87
CA GLY A 108 -8.06 20.90 4.73
C GLY A 108 -7.61 19.62 4.03
N SER A 109 -8.41 18.55 4.10
CA SER A 109 -8.13 17.28 3.42
C SER A 109 -8.56 17.31 1.96
N ILE A 110 -7.63 17.07 1.03
CA ILE A 110 -7.87 16.96 -0.40
C ILE A 110 -7.25 15.66 -0.92
N GLY A 111 -8.08 14.76 -1.45
CA GLY A 111 -7.64 13.53 -2.11
C GLY A 111 -7.47 13.66 -3.62
N PRO A 112 -6.92 12.62 -4.27
CA PRO A 112 -6.83 12.54 -5.73
C PRO A 112 -8.20 12.44 -6.40
N LEU A 113 -8.28 12.77 -7.68
CA LEU A 113 -9.46 12.47 -8.54
C LEU A 113 -9.50 10.98 -8.89
N GLY A 114 -8.36 10.29 -8.82
CA GLY A 114 -8.27 8.85 -8.96
C GLY A 114 -8.64 8.38 -10.36
N ARG A 115 -9.68 7.53 -10.49
CA ARG A 115 -10.11 7.04 -11.82
C ARG A 115 -10.65 8.16 -12.71
N LEU A 116 -11.20 9.21 -12.12
CA LEU A 116 -11.77 10.34 -12.87
C LEU A 116 -10.70 11.14 -13.59
N ALA A 117 -9.47 11.17 -13.07
CA ALA A 117 -8.35 11.85 -13.73
C ALA A 117 -8.08 11.31 -15.15
N GLN A 118 -8.41 10.04 -15.43
CA GLN A 118 -8.15 9.43 -16.74
C GLN A 118 -9.07 9.94 -17.86
N SER A 119 -10.20 10.55 -17.49
CA SER A 119 -11.20 11.07 -18.42
C SER A 119 -11.22 12.60 -18.51
N LEU A 120 -10.28 13.28 -17.84
CA LEU A 120 -10.22 14.74 -17.74
C LEU A 120 -8.93 15.24 -18.38
N SER A 121 -8.99 16.42 -19.00
CA SER A 121 -7.76 17.17 -19.31
C SER A 121 -7.11 17.69 -18.03
N ASP A 122 -5.84 18.11 -18.13
CA ASP A 122 -5.13 18.71 -16.99
C ASP A 122 -5.85 19.98 -16.50
N GLU A 123 -6.42 20.78 -17.41
CA GLU A 123 -7.21 21.97 -17.08
C GLU A 123 -8.51 21.61 -16.35
N GLU A 124 -9.21 20.56 -16.78
CA GLU A 124 -10.43 20.09 -16.13
C GLU A 124 -10.15 19.51 -14.74
N ALA A 125 -9.06 18.76 -14.59
CA ALA A 125 -8.61 18.23 -13.31
C ALA A 125 -8.28 19.36 -12.32
N LEU A 126 -7.52 20.36 -12.77
CA LEU A 126 -7.21 21.56 -11.97
C LEU A 126 -8.50 22.29 -11.55
N ALA A 127 -9.39 22.55 -12.51
CA ALA A 127 -10.66 23.23 -12.26
C ALA A 127 -11.55 22.48 -11.26
N ALA A 128 -11.44 21.15 -11.18
CA ALA A 128 -12.22 20.36 -10.23
C ALA A 128 -11.83 20.60 -8.76
N TRP A 129 -10.57 20.94 -8.47
CA TRP A 129 -10.09 21.22 -7.11
C TRP A 129 -10.26 22.69 -6.69
N VAL A 130 -10.28 23.65 -7.63
CA VAL A 130 -10.38 25.09 -7.31
C VAL A 130 -11.53 25.41 -6.32
N PRO A 131 -12.80 25.04 -6.57
CA PRO A 131 -13.89 25.35 -5.63
C PRO A 131 -13.76 24.62 -4.29
N GLN A 132 -13.06 23.47 -4.26
CA GLN A 132 -12.74 22.76 -3.02
C GLN A 132 -11.79 23.61 -2.17
N VAL A 133 -10.69 24.09 -2.76
CA VAL A 133 -9.68 24.92 -2.11
C VAL A 133 -10.28 26.25 -1.63
N GLU A 134 -11.07 26.93 -2.46
CA GLU A 134 -11.77 28.17 -2.08
C GLU A 134 -12.67 27.97 -0.86
N GLY A 135 -13.40 26.85 -0.81
CA GLY A 135 -14.27 26.50 0.31
C GLY A 135 -13.46 26.29 1.59
N LEU A 136 -12.39 25.50 1.52
CA LEU A 136 -11.51 25.23 2.67
C LEU A 136 -10.90 26.53 3.24
N ILE A 137 -10.37 27.40 2.39
CA ILE A 137 -9.80 28.70 2.81
C ILE A 137 -10.88 29.58 3.45
N ALA A 138 -12.05 29.70 2.82
CA ALA A 138 -13.17 30.47 3.37
C ALA A 138 -13.71 29.88 4.70
N GLY A 139 -13.42 28.61 4.97
CA GLY A 139 -13.76 27.93 6.22
C GLY A 139 -12.71 28.07 7.34
N GLY A 140 -11.56 28.70 7.07
CA GLY A 140 -10.55 29.01 8.08
C GLY A 140 -9.63 27.83 8.45
N VAL A 141 -9.23 27.02 7.47
CA VAL A 141 -8.17 26.01 7.65
C VAL A 141 -6.82 26.68 7.92
N ASP A 142 -5.98 26.06 8.75
CA ASP A 142 -4.62 26.53 9.03
C ASP A 142 -3.60 25.98 8.01
N MET A 143 -3.91 24.84 7.39
CA MET A 143 -3.11 24.20 6.34
C MET A 143 -3.99 23.37 5.40
N ILE A 144 -3.44 22.92 4.27
CA ILE A 144 -4.06 21.97 3.36
C ILE A 144 -3.14 20.75 3.23
N SER A 145 -3.71 19.56 3.37
CA SER A 145 -3.05 18.29 3.10
C SER A 145 -3.57 17.70 1.79
N LEU A 146 -2.67 17.49 0.82
CA LEU A 146 -2.96 16.72 -0.39
C LEU A 146 -2.64 15.26 -0.08
N GLU A 147 -3.67 14.48 0.23
CA GLU A 147 -3.56 13.15 0.82
C GLU A 147 -3.69 12.03 -0.19
N THR A 148 -2.96 10.94 0.01
CA THR A 148 -3.16 9.65 -0.67
C THR A 148 -2.94 9.71 -2.19
N PHE A 149 -2.10 10.62 -2.69
CA PHE A 149 -1.77 10.64 -4.11
C PHE A 149 -0.89 9.43 -4.48
N ALA A 150 -1.15 8.84 -5.64
CA ALA A 150 -0.43 7.66 -6.11
C ALA A 150 0.78 8.01 -7.00
N GLY A 151 0.82 9.21 -7.58
CA GLY A 151 1.86 9.60 -8.53
C GLY A 151 2.05 11.12 -8.62
N LEU A 152 3.20 11.52 -9.16
CA LEU A 152 3.61 12.92 -9.24
C LEU A 152 2.77 13.79 -10.19
N PRO A 153 2.35 13.34 -11.39
CA PRO A 153 1.63 14.23 -12.31
C PRO A 153 0.34 14.80 -11.72
N GLU A 154 -0.52 13.95 -11.15
CA GLU A 154 -1.77 14.36 -10.51
C GLU A 154 -1.52 15.23 -9.27
N LEU A 155 -0.48 14.90 -8.48
CA LEU A 155 -0.11 15.68 -7.30
C LEU A 155 0.35 17.10 -7.68
N LEU A 156 1.13 17.26 -8.75
CA LEU A 156 1.59 18.57 -9.23
C LEU A 156 0.42 19.44 -9.71
N LEU A 157 -0.57 18.86 -10.38
CA LEU A 157 -1.81 19.57 -10.75
C LEU A 157 -2.60 20.02 -9.51
N ALA A 158 -2.70 19.17 -8.48
CA ALA A 158 -3.35 19.54 -7.23
C ALA A 158 -2.61 20.67 -6.49
N ILE A 159 -1.27 20.64 -6.48
CA ILE A 159 -0.44 21.75 -5.94
C ILE A 159 -0.72 23.04 -6.72
N GLN A 160 -0.78 22.97 -8.05
CA GLN A 160 -1.10 24.11 -8.91
C GLN A 160 -2.50 24.67 -8.62
N ALA A 161 -3.50 23.79 -8.42
CA ALA A 161 -4.85 24.18 -8.05
C ALA A 161 -4.92 24.90 -6.69
N VAL A 162 -4.14 24.43 -5.70
CA VAL A 162 -4.05 25.13 -4.40
C VAL A 162 -3.41 26.51 -4.58
N ARG A 163 -2.30 26.58 -5.32
CA ARG A 163 -1.53 27.82 -5.49
C ARG A 163 -2.19 28.85 -6.40
N SER A 164 -3.10 28.45 -7.29
CA SER A 164 -3.92 29.40 -8.05
C SER A 164 -4.94 30.14 -7.18
N VAL A 165 -5.38 29.54 -6.07
CA VAL A 165 -6.32 30.15 -5.12
C VAL A 165 -5.59 30.85 -3.98
N SER A 166 -4.51 30.28 -3.45
CA SER A 166 -3.72 30.88 -2.37
C SER A 166 -2.23 30.57 -2.44
N ALA A 167 -1.45 31.66 -2.51
CA ALA A 167 0.00 31.61 -2.47
C ALA A 167 0.58 31.36 -1.06
N SER A 168 -0.20 31.59 0.00
CA SER A 168 0.31 31.62 1.38
C SER A 168 -0.21 30.51 2.31
N VAL A 169 -1.23 29.75 1.89
CA VAL A 169 -1.72 28.64 2.72
C VAL A 169 -0.63 27.58 2.88
N VAL A 170 -0.41 27.12 4.11
CA VAL A 170 0.55 26.05 4.40
C VAL A 170 0.10 24.78 3.67
N LEU A 171 0.99 24.19 2.86
CA LEU A 171 0.65 23.08 1.97
C LEU A 171 1.52 21.85 2.25
N ALA A 172 0.85 20.73 2.48
CA ALA A 172 1.44 19.43 2.77
C ALA A 172 1.07 18.37 1.71
N PRO A 173 1.83 18.25 0.61
CA PRO A 173 1.70 17.11 -0.31
C PRO A 173 2.10 15.79 0.35
N GLN A 174 1.32 14.74 0.09
CA GLN A 174 1.56 13.41 0.62
C GLN A 174 1.29 12.32 -0.43
N LEU A 175 2.12 11.28 -0.40
CA LEU A 175 1.97 10.09 -1.26
C LEU A 175 1.62 8.85 -0.43
N ALA A 176 0.88 7.93 -1.05
CA ALA A 176 0.58 6.63 -0.47
C ALA A 176 1.61 5.57 -0.87
N PHE A 177 2.55 5.29 0.04
CA PHE A 177 3.61 4.30 -0.18
C PHE A 177 3.17 2.90 0.25
N THR A 178 3.47 1.92 -0.60
CA THR A 178 3.24 0.51 -0.32
C THR A 178 4.33 -0.06 0.59
N LEU A 179 4.15 -1.30 1.06
CA LEU A 179 5.21 -2.05 1.75
C LEU A 179 6.52 -2.12 0.94
N ALA A 180 6.45 -2.12 -0.39
CA ALA A 180 7.61 -2.15 -1.28
C ALA A 180 8.42 -0.84 -1.32
N GLY A 181 7.94 0.25 -0.71
CA GLY A 181 8.70 1.52 -0.62
C GLY A 181 8.50 2.47 -1.76
N THR A 182 7.62 2.09 -2.66
CA THR A 182 7.16 2.96 -3.72
C THR A 182 5.65 3.10 -3.64
N THR A 183 5.12 4.15 -4.25
CA THR A 183 3.68 4.23 -4.51
C THR A 183 3.25 3.15 -5.49
N THR A 184 1.94 2.96 -5.67
CA THR A 184 1.39 2.06 -6.70
C THR A 184 1.74 2.48 -8.14
N ARG A 185 2.35 3.66 -8.33
CA ARG A 185 2.88 4.15 -9.62
C ARG A 185 4.41 4.16 -9.68
N GLY A 186 5.09 3.49 -8.74
CA GLY A 186 6.54 3.34 -8.72
C GLY A 186 7.30 4.62 -8.33
N VAL A 187 6.68 5.54 -7.59
CA VAL A 187 7.37 6.75 -7.10
C VAL A 187 8.09 6.41 -5.79
N THR A 188 9.40 6.66 -5.72
CA THR A 188 10.23 6.50 -4.52
C THR A 188 10.24 7.78 -3.68
N ALA A 189 10.70 7.71 -2.43
CA ALA A 189 10.86 8.87 -1.56
C ALA A 189 11.81 9.93 -2.18
N GLU A 190 12.91 9.51 -2.80
CA GLU A 190 13.87 10.40 -3.48
C GLU A 190 13.22 11.13 -4.65
N ARG A 191 12.46 10.41 -5.48
CA ARG A 191 11.75 11.02 -6.61
C ARG A 191 10.70 12.02 -6.13
N PHE A 192 10.02 11.69 -5.04
CA PHE A 192 9.05 12.59 -4.44
C PHE A 192 9.71 13.86 -3.91
N VAL A 193 10.72 13.74 -3.05
CA VAL A 193 11.44 14.91 -2.49
C VAL A 193 12.03 15.77 -3.61
N LYS A 194 12.69 15.16 -4.60
CA LYS A 194 13.26 15.88 -5.75
C LYS A 194 12.20 16.67 -6.51
N ALA A 195 11.03 16.07 -6.77
CA ALA A 195 9.95 16.76 -7.47
C ALA A 195 9.38 17.95 -6.66
N MET A 196 9.45 17.89 -5.33
CA MET A 196 8.94 18.93 -4.43
C MET A 196 9.95 20.06 -4.13
N GLN A 197 11.21 19.94 -4.56
CA GLN A 197 12.23 20.98 -4.36
C GLN A 197 11.85 22.29 -5.06
N ASP A 198 11.31 22.19 -6.28
CA ASP A 198 10.92 23.34 -7.11
C ASP A 198 9.46 23.78 -6.87
N GLN A 199 8.77 23.18 -5.89
CA GLN A 199 7.39 23.49 -5.58
C GLN A 199 7.28 24.33 -4.31
N ALA A 200 6.37 25.30 -4.32
CA ALA A 200 6.03 26.12 -3.17
C ALA A 200 5.19 25.31 -2.17
N VAL A 201 5.80 24.34 -1.50
CA VAL A 201 5.17 23.47 -0.48
C VAL A 201 5.98 23.53 0.81
N ASP A 202 5.30 23.39 1.95
CA ASP A 202 5.88 23.70 3.26
C ASP A 202 6.23 22.43 4.04
N ILE A 203 5.44 21.38 3.87
CA ILE A 203 5.53 20.11 4.61
C ILE A 203 5.52 18.97 3.59
N LEU A 204 6.27 17.90 3.80
CA LEU A 204 6.18 16.68 2.98
C LEU A 204 5.62 15.54 3.82
N GLY A 205 4.95 14.57 3.20
CA GLY A 205 4.37 13.50 4.00
C GLY A 205 4.06 12.21 3.27
N ALA A 206 3.56 11.29 4.06
CA ALA A 206 3.07 10.00 3.61
C ALA A 206 1.89 9.59 4.48
N ASN A 207 0.83 9.11 3.84
CA ASN A 207 -0.33 8.57 4.52
C ASN A 207 -0.85 7.33 3.82
N CYS A 208 -1.70 6.57 4.50
CA CYS A 208 -2.28 5.35 3.99
C CYS A 208 -1.21 4.30 3.60
N GLY A 209 -1.50 3.47 2.60
CA GLY A 209 -0.54 2.53 2.04
C GLY A 209 -0.28 1.30 2.93
N GLY A 210 0.99 0.94 3.08
CA GLY A 210 1.44 -0.35 3.62
C GLY A 210 1.34 -0.55 5.14
N GLY A 211 0.56 0.24 5.88
CA GLY A 211 0.45 0.15 7.33
C GLY A 211 1.61 0.82 8.09
N GLU A 212 1.71 0.55 9.39
CA GLU A 212 2.60 1.26 10.31
C GLU A 212 4.08 1.04 9.98
N ALA A 213 4.48 -0.20 9.63
CA ALA A 213 5.87 -0.53 9.31
C ALA A 213 6.35 0.16 8.02
N ALA A 214 5.49 0.23 6.99
CA ALA A 214 5.78 0.97 5.78
C ALA A 214 5.96 2.47 6.07
N ALA A 215 5.04 3.04 6.86
CA ALA A 215 5.10 4.45 7.23
C ALA A 215 6.37 4.79 8.03
N LEU A 216 6.80 3.94 8.97
CA LEU A 216 8.05 4.12 9.70
C LEU A 216 9.27 4.08 8.79
N ARG A 217 9.33 3.15 7.84
CA ARG A 217 10.43 3.11 6.86
C ARG A 217 10.46 4.37 6.01
N ILE A 218 9.32 4.79 5.47
CA ILE A 218 9.23 6.01 4.65
C ILE A 218 9.55 7.27 5.47
N ALA A 219 9.15 7.35 6.73
CA ALA A 219 9.52 8.45 7.61
C ALA A 219 11.05 8.57 7.75
N LYS A 220 11.76 7.44 7.93
CA LYS A 220 13.23 7.43 7.97
C LYS A 220 13.86 7.89 6.65
N GLU A 221 13.33 7.42 5.52
CA GLU A 221 13.80 7.82 4.19
C GLU A 221 13.60 9.33 3.96
N LEU A 222 12.40 9.85 4.21
CA LEU A 222 12.10 11.27 4.04
C LEU A 222 12.92 12.16 4.98
N CYS A 223 13.12 11.75 6.24
CA CYS A 223 13.98 12.47 7.19
C CYS A 223 15.42 12.60 6.69
N ALA A 224 15.93 11.62 5.95
CA ALA A 224 17.28 11.66 5.38
C ALA A 224 17.37 12.53 4.11
N LEU A 225 16.25 12.82 3.45
CA LEU A 225 16.22 13.46 2.13
C LEU A 225 15.79 14.93 2.17
N THR A 226 15.10 15.39 3.21
CA THR A 226 14.62 16.77 3.31
C THR A 226 14.66 17.33 4.74
N ASP A 227 14.84 18.65 4.82
CA ASP A 227 14.73 19.47 6.01
C ASP A 227 13.32 20.05 6.24
N LYS A 228 12.42 19.96 5.24
CA LYS A 228 11.01 20.37 5.40
C LYS A 228 10.33 19.53 6.50
N PRO A 229 9.45 20.10 7.34
CA PRO A 229 8.69 19.32 8.30
C PRO A 229 7.97 18.14 7.67
N LEU A 230 7.79 17.06 8.42
CA LEU A 230 7.14 15.85 7.94
C LEU A 230 5.81 15.57 8.62
N ALA A 231 4.82 15.15 7.81
CA ALA A 231 3.52 14.70 8.29
C ALA A 231 3.27 13.24 7.86
N ILE A 232 3.10 12.34 8.83
CA ILE A 232 3.01 10.89 8.59
C ILE A 232 1.77 10.31 9.26
N PHE A 233 0.90 9.67 8.48
CA PHE A 233 -0.39 9.13 8.93
C PHE A 233 -0.52 7.64 8.51
N PRO A 234 0.02 6.70 9.29
CA PRO A 234 -0.06 5.28 8.97
C PRO A 234 -1.50 4.74 8.96
N ASN A 235 -1.78 3.75 8.10
CA ASN A 235 -2.92 2.87 8.27
C ASN A 235 -2.74 2.00 9.54
N ARG A 236 -3.85 1.57 10.13
CA ARG A 236 -3.86 0.62 11.26
C ARG A 236 -3.69 -0.82 10.75
N GLY A 237 -2.46 -1.22 10.45
CA GLY A 237 -2.18 -2.45 9.74
C GLY A 237 -2.66 -2.42 8.29
N LEU A 238 -2.68 -3.59 7.65
CA LEU A 238 -3.28 -3.77 6.34
C LEU A 238 -4.77 -4.08 6.48
N ALA A 239 -5.58 -3.56 5.57
CA ALA A 239 -6.98 -3.91 5.50
C ALA A 239 -7.12 -5.37 5.04
N SER A 240 -7.70 -6.21 5.88
CA SER A 240 -8.26 -7.50 5.49
C SER A 240 -9.75 -7.33 5.25
N LEU A 241 -10.36 -8.04 4.30
CA LEU A 241 -11.82 -8.10 4.21
C LEU A 241 -12.34 -9.19 5.15
N ASP A 242 -13.43 -8.93 5.86
CA ASP A 242 -14.18 -9.99 6.52
C ASP A 242 -15.09 -10.74 5.56
N GLU A 243 -15.82 -11.73 6.09
CA GLU A 243 -16.70 -12.60 5.30
C GLU A 243 -17.78 -11.82 4.52
N ASP A 244 -18.17 -10.64 5.02
CA ASP A 244 -19.15 -9.74 4.43
C ASP A 244 -18.53 -8.72 3.45
N GLY A 245 -17.20 -8.77 3.25
CA GLY A 245 -16.47 -7.86 2.38
C GLY A 245 -16.18 -6.49 3.00
N SER A 246 -16.33 -6.34 4.32
CA SER A 246 -16.02 -5.11 5.03
C SER A 246 -14.55 -5.06 5.45
N PRO A 247 -13.86 -3.91 5.34
CA PRO A 247 -12.46 -3.79 5.74
C PRO A 247 -12.31 -3.87 7.26
N ARG A 248 -11.47 -4.79 7.73
CA ARG A 248 -11.00 -4.95 9.10
C ARG A 248 -9.52 -4.64 9.20
N TYR A 249 -9.17 -4.02 10.31
CA TYR A 249 -7.83 -3.59 10.67
C TYR A 249 -7.44 -4.31 11.95
N GLN A 250 -6.33 -5.06 11.92
CA GLN A 250 -6.06 -6.11 12.90
C GLN A 250 -5.04 -5.73 13.99
N THR A 251 -4.37 -4.58 13.87
CA THR A 251 -3.37 -4.16 14.88
C THR A 251 -4.04 -3.56 16.11
N SER A 252 -3.41 -3.68 17.29
CA SER A 252 -3.94 -3.10 18.53
C SER A 252 -3.56 -1.61 18.67
N PRO A 253 -4.28 -0.83 19.49
CA PRO A 253 -3.89 0.55 19.81
C PRO A 253 -2.47 0.69 20.34
N GLU A 254 -2.01 -0.27 21.14
CA GLU A 254 -0.65 -0.27 21.69
C GLU A 254 0.40 -0.45 20.59
N TYR A 255 0.13 -1.32 19.61
CA TYR A 255 1.02 -1.54 18.47
C TYR A 255 1.05 -0.32 17.55
N PHE A 256 -0.12 0.26 17.24
CA PHE A 256 -0.21 1.49 16.46
C PHE A 256 0.57 2.62 17.14
N ALA A 257 0.28 2.87 18.42
CA ALA A 257 0.92 3.92 19.20
C ALA A 257 2.43 3.71 19.32
N ALA A 258 2.92 2.46 19.41
CA ALA A 258 4.35 2.16 19.39
C ALA A 258 5.03 2.63 18.10
N ASN A 259 4.48 2.25 16.95
CA ASN A 259 5.05 2.62 15.66
C ASN A 259 4.93 4.12 15.39
N ALA A 260 3.79 4.73 15.71
CA ALA A 260 3.58 6.17 15.59
C ALA A 260 4.52 6.98 16.50
N THR A 261 4.83 6.47 17.70
CA THR A 261 5.86 7.04 18.58
C THR A 261 7.24 6.98 17.92
N GLU A 262 7.61 5.83 17.33
CA GLU A 262 8.87 5.72 16.61
C GLU A 262 8.95 6.62 15.37
N ILE A 263 7.82 6.83 14.67
CA ILE A 263 7.73 7.79 13.56
C ILE A 263 8.05 9.22 14.03
N ALA A 264 7.54 9.63 15.20
CA ALA A 264 7.90 10.90 15.82
C ALA A 264 9.38 10.94 16.24
N HIS A 265 9.89 9.86 16.83
CA HIS A 265 11.29 9.76 17.27
C HIS A 265 12.29 9.90 16.10
N VAL A 266 11.98 9.35 14.92
CA VAL A 266 12.85 9.49 13.74
C VAL A 266 12.82 10.90 13.13
N GLY A 267 11.86 11.74 13.52
CA GLY A 267 11.83 13.16 13.17
C GLY A 267 10.57 13.66 12.47
N ALA A 268 9.46 12.89 12.46
CA ALA A 268 8.18 13.43 11.99
C ALA A 268 7.65 14.52 12.92
N ASN A 269 7.10 15.59 12.34
CA ASN A 269 6.58 16.74 13.10
C ASN A 269 5.07 16.64 13.33
N ILE A 270 4.34 15.96 12.43
CA ILE A 270 2.92 15.65 12.57
C ILE A 270 2.76 14.14 12.47
N VAL A 271 2.09 13.54 13.45
CA VAL A 271 1.77 12.11 13.44
C VAL A 271 0.30 11.93 13.79
N GLY A 272 -0.43 11.17 12.99
CA GLY A 272 -1.82 10.81 13.24
C GLY A 272 -2.10 9.40 12.76
N GLY A 273 -3.33 9.15 12.31
CA GLY A 273 -3.71 7.89 11.68
C GLY A 273 -4.47 8.09 10.38
N CYS A 274 -4.40 7.09 9.52
CA CYS A 274 -5.22 7.00 8.32
C CYS A 274 -6.22 5.86 8.49
N CYS A 275 -6.55 5.10 7.44
CA CYS A 275 -7.61 4.11 7.45
C CYS A 275 -7.48 3.09 8.61
N GLY A 276 -8.60 2.84 9.29
CA GLY A 276 -8.68 1.90 10.41
C GLY A 276 -8.30 2.46 11.78
N SER A 277 -7.57 3.58 11.82
CA SER A 277 -7.26 4.23 13.10
C SER A 277 -8.52 4.79 13.77
N THR A 278 -8.50 4.83 15.10
CA THR A 278 -9.63 5.13 15.98
C THR A 278 -9.19 6.07 17.09
N PRO A 279 -10.14 6.67 17.84
CA PRO A 279 -9.83 7.50 19.00
C PRO A 279 -8.98 6.76 20.05
N ALA A 280 -9.15 5.44 20.22
CA ALA A 280 -8.32 4.65 21.13
C ALA A 280 -6.84 4.62 20.71
N ASP A 281 -6.58 4.57 19.40
CA ASP A 281 -5.23 4.59 18.85
C ASP A 281 -4.56 5.96 19.09
N ILE A 282 -5.30 7.05 18.90
CA ILE A 282 -4.83 8.42 19.14
C ILE A 282 -4.60 8.68 20.64
N ALA A 283 -5.49 8.18 21.51
CA ALA A 283 -5.32 8.28 22.96
C ALA A 283 -4.08 7.52 23.45
N ALA A 284 -3.86 6.31 22.93
CA ALA A 284 -2.66 5.53 23.22
C ALA A 284 -1.39 6.24 22.72
N LEU A 285 -1.44 6.88 21.55
CA LEU A 285 -0.33 7.70 21.04
C LEU A 285 -0.06 8.93 21.91
N ARG A 286 -1.10 9.68 22.31
CA ARG A 286 -0.98 10.85 23.19
C ARG A 286 -0.39 10.47 24.54
N ALA A 287 -0.81 9.35 25.11
CA ALA A 287 -0.28 8.86 26.38
C ALA A 287 1.23 8.55 26.31
N ARG A 288 1.74 8.11 25.14
CA ARG A 288 3.16 7.80 24.94
C ARG A 288 4.00 9.02 24.62
N LEU A 289 3.54 9.88 23.70
CA LEU A 289 4.32 11.01 23.23
C LEU A 289 4.29 12.21 24.20
N GLY A 290 3.18 12.47 24.89
CA GLY A 290 3.05 13.70 25.67
C GLY A 290 3.43 14.93 24.83
N ASP A 291 4.15 15.88 25.41
CA ASP A 291 4.59 17.10 24.73
C ASP A 291 5.99 16.95 24.11
N TYR A 292 6.26 15.79 23.49
CA TYR A 292 7.54 15.46 22.87
C TYR A 292 7.98 16.53 21.86
N VAL A 293 9.21 17.00 22.02
CA VAL A 293 9.86 17.91 21.08
C VAL A 293 10.52 17.06 19.98
N PRO A 294 10.28 17.33 18.68
CA PRO A 294 10.88 16.55 17.61
C PRO A 294 12.41 16.50 17.75
N ALA A 295 13.00 15.33 17.49
CA ALA A 295 14.45 15.22 17.47
C ALA A 295 15.04 16.17 16.41
N GLN A 296 16.16 16.83 16.73
CA GLN A 296 16.89 17.57 15.70
C GLN A 296 17.33 16.59 14.61
N ARG A 297 16.79 16.78 13.41
CA ARG A 297 17.18 16.01 12.23
C ARG A 297 18.62 16.38 11.88
N VAL A 298 19.56 15.52 12.21
CA VAL A 298 20.87 15.53 11.57
C VAL A 298 20.62 14.96 10.18
N MET A 299 20.51 15.83 9.17
CA MET A 299 20.57 15.36 7.79
C MET A 299 21.87 14.58 7.68
N ALA A 300 21.77 13.26 7.49
CA ALA A 300 22.92 12.53 6.99
C ALA A 300 23.32 13.29 5.73
N ALA A 301 24.54 13.83 5.69
CA ALA A 301 25.07 14.42 4.47
C ALA A 301 24.74 13.41 3.38
N THR A 302 23.91 13.82 2.41
CA THR A 302 23.52 12.98 1.29
C THR A 302 24.81 12.31 0.86
N PRO A 303 24.94 10.97 0.87
CA PRO A 303 26.17 10.39 0.40
C PRO A 303 26.34 10.88 -1.03
N LYS A 304 27.23 11.86 -1.25
CA LYS A 304 27.89 12.06 -2.52
C LYS A 304 28.83 10.88 -2.66
N GLY A 305 28.24 9.75 -2.99
CA GLY A 305 28.91 8.55 -3.41
C GLY A 305 27.88 7.83 -4.27
N ASP A 306 28.10 7.58 -5.55
CA ASP A 306 29.39 7.20 -6.15
C ASP A 306 30.23 6.36 -5.19
N LYS A 307 29.57 5.52 -4.40
CA LYS A 307 30.17 4.24 -4.05
C LYS A 307 30.03 3.40 -5.32
N ALA A 308 30.96 3.61 -6.23
CA ALA A 308 31.46 2.51 -7.04
C ALA A 308 32.09 1.49 -6.08
N THR A 309 31.27 0.75 -5.34
CA THR A 309 31.58 -0.64 -5.08
C THR A 309 31.93 -1.22 -6.44
N LYS A 310 33.10 -1.87 -6.58
CA LYS A 310 33.35 -2.73 -7.73
C LYS A 310 32.23 -3.76 -7.74
N SER A 311 31.12 -3.45 -8.39
CA SER A 311 30.02 -4.36 -8.51
C SER A 311 30.56 -5.48 -9.37
N LEU A 312 30.40 -6.71 -8.88
CA LEU A 312 30.44 -7.83 -9.80
C LEU A 312 29.40 -7.51 -10.88
N PRO A 313 29.70 -7.78 -12.16
CA PRO A 313 28.71 -7.62 -13.21
C PRO A 313 27.45 -8.39 -12.79
N PRO A 314 26.26 -7.85 -13.09
CA PRO A 314 25.03 -8.50 -12.68
C PRO A 314 25.00 -9.92 -13.24
N PRO A 315 24.50 -10.90 -12.47
CA PRO A 315 24.48 -12.28 -12.93
C PRO A 315 23.68 -12.37 -14.23
N VAL A 316 24.25 -13.05 -15.24
CA VAL A 316 23.50 -13.40 -16.44
C VAL A 316 22.68 -14.64 -16.11
N VAL A 317 21.37 -14.45 -15.99
CA VAL A 317 20.42 -15.54 -15.76
C VAL A 317 19.82 -15.97 -17.10
N ALA A 318 20.07 -17.20 -17.51
CA ALA A 318 19.41 -17.81 -18.65
C ALA A 318 18.02 -18.32 -18.22
N PHE A 319 16.98 -17.62 -18.64
CA PHE A 319 15.60 -18.01 -18.36
C PHE A 319 15.16 -19.18 -19.23
N GLN A 320 14.44 -20.11 -18.60
CA GLN A 320 13.72 -21.19 -19.27
C GLN A 320 12.68 -20.65 -20.25
N ARG A 321 12.31 -21.47 -21.23
CA ARG A 321 11.26 -21.10 -22.19
C ARG A 321 9.90 -21.12 -21.49
N PRO A 322 9.06 -20.10 -21.71
CA PRO A 322 7.67 -20.12 -21.28
C PRO A 322 6.94 -21.35 -21.80
N VAL A 323 6.06 -21.92 -20.98
CA VAL A 323 5.26 -23.10 -21.33
C VAL A 323 4.39 -22.86 -22.57
N THR A 324 3.97 -21.61 -22.79
CA THR A 324 3.24 -21.16 -23.97
C THR A 324 4.06 -21.22 -25.27
N GLU A 325 5.38 -21.38 -25.17
CA GLU A 325 6.31 -21.40 -26.29
C GLU A 325 6.95 -22.78 -26.52
N LEU A 326 6.74 -23.76 -25.63
CA LEU A 326 7.40 -25.07 -25.72
C LEU A 326 6.87 -25.90 -26.89
N ALA A 327 5.55 -25.87 -27.11
CA ALA A 327 4.86 -26.60 -28.18
C ALA A 327 3.96 -25.65 -29.01
N PRO A 328 4.54 -24.77 -29.85
CA PRO A 328 3.78 -23.72 -30.55
C PRO A 328 2.78 -24.25 -31.59
N GLU A 329 3.02 -25.46 -32.12
CA GLU A 329 2.16 -26.11 -33.13
C GLU A 329 1.59 -27.47 -32.62
N GLY A 330 1.71 -27.76 -31.32
CA GLY A 330 1.37 -29.07 -30.74
C GLY A 330 0.74 -29.00 -29.35
N VAL A 331 0.50 -30.16 -28.74
CA VAL A 331 0.01 -30.25 -27.36
C VAL A 331 1.20 -30.21 -26.41
N CYS A 332 1.26 -29.22 -25.53
CA CYS A 332 2.27 -29.18 -24.48
C CYS A 332 1.94 -30.20 -23.38
N VAL A 333 2.85 -31.14 -23.13
CA VAL A 333 2.74 -32.20 -22.12
C VAL A 333 3.53 -31.80 -20.88
N ILE A 334 2.82 -31.64 -19.77
CA ILE A 334 3.40 -31.29 -18.46
C ILE A 334 3.12 -32.44 -17.51
N ALA A 335 4.16 -32.95 -16.85
CA ALA A 335 4.04 -34.06 -15.89
C ALA A 335 4.49 -33.65 -14.50
N GLU A 336 3.74 -34.06 -13.47
CA GLU A 336 4.02 -33.69 -12.08
C GLU A 336 5.03 -34.65 -11.43
N VAL A 337 6.02 -34.08 -10.74
CA VAL A 337 6.94 -34.80 -9.85
C VAL A 337 6.89 -34.14 -8.47
N ASP A 338 6.27 -34.83 -7.53
CA ASP A 338 6.19 -34.37 -6.15
C ASP A 338 7.54 -34.42 -5.43
N PRO A 339 7.89 -33.37 -4.65
CA PRO A 339 9.05 -33.45 -3.78
C PRO A 339 8.92 -34.57 -2.72
N PRO A 340 10.05 -35.17 -2.29
CA PRO A 340 10.04 -36.20 -1.26
C PRO A 340 9.68 -35.61 0.11
N ARG A 341 9.28 -36.48 1.04
CA ARG A 341 9.06 -36.10 2.45
C ARG A 341 10.34 -35.89 3.26
N GLY A 342 11.50 -36.28 2.73
CA GLY A 342 12.79 -36.23 3.41
C GLY A 342 13.93 -36.08 2.42
N MET A 343 15.18 -36.27 2.89
CA MET A 343 16.38 -35.98 2.08
C MET A 343 16.68 -36.99 0.96
N ASN A 344 16.07 -38.17 0.95
CA ASN A 344 16.24 -39.13 -0.13
C ASN A 344 15.34 -38.77 -1.32
N PHE A 345 15.87 -38.01 -2.27
CA PHE A 345 15.21 -37.60 -3.51
C PHE A 345 15.53 -38.51 -4.72
N THR A 346 16.24 -39.63 -4.53
CA THR A 346 16.60 -40.55 -5.63
C THR A 346 15.39 -41.07 -6.42
N PRO A 347 14.25 -41.45 -5.79
CA PRO A 347 13.07 -41.89 -6.55
C PRO A 347 12.53 -40.80 -7.49
N GLN A 348 12.52 -39.55 -7.03
CA GLN A 348 12.04 -38.41 -7.83
C GLN A 348 12.96 -38.14 -9.02
N LEU A 349 14.27 -38.27 -8.87
CA LEU A 349 15.20 -38.14 -10.00
C LEU A 349 14.96 -39.22 -11.05
N LYS A 350 14.74 -40.48 -10.64
CA LYS A 350 14.43 -41.58 -11.58
C LYS A 350 13.09 -41.36 -12.30
N GLY A 351 12.08 -40.90 -11.58
CA GLY A 351 10.78 -40.57 -12.16
C GLY A 351 10.89 -39.42 -13.17
N ALA A 352 11.60 -38.35 -12.79
CA ALA A 352 11.85 -37.21 -13.68
C ALA A 352 12.64 -37.63 -14.95
N GLU A 353 13.67 -38.45 -14.80
CA GLU A 353 14.44 -38.99 -15.93
C GLU A 353 13.55 -39.77 -16.91
N ALA A 354 12.72 -40.70 -16.40
CA ALA A 354 11.79 -41.45 -17.22
C ALA A 354 10.77 -40.56 -17.94
N LEU A 355 10.29 -39.49 -17.29
CA LEU A 355 9.39 -38.52 -17.92
C LEU A 355 10.09 -37.73 -19.03
N LEU A 356 11.33 -37.29 -18.81
CA LEU A 356 12.11 -36.58 -19.83
C LEU A 356 12.43 -37.48 -21.02
N GLU A 357 12.78 -38.74 -20.79
CA GLU A 357 12.97 -39.75 -21.86
C GLU A 357 11.68 -40.00 -22.66
N ALA A 358 10.52 -39.92 -22.01
CA ALA A 358 9.22 -40.01 -22.66
C ALA A 358 8.83 -38.74 -23.44
N GLY A 359 9.63 -37.66 -23.36
CA GLY A 359 9.43 -36.43 -24.12
C GLY A 359 8.44 -35.44 -23.52
N VAL A 360 8.33 -35.36 -22.19
CA VAL A 360 7.55 -34.27 -21.55
C VAL A 360 8.19 -32.92 -21.83
N ASP A 361 7.38 -31.89 -22.09
CA ASP A 361 7.85 -30.54 -22.38
C ASP A 361 8.29 -29.80 -21.11
N SER A 362 7.61 -30.07 -19.99
CA SER A 362 7.91 -29.46 -18.70
C SER A 362 7.61 -30.43 -17.56
N ILE A 363 8.41 -30.37 -16.50
CA ILE A 363 8.11 -31.04 -15.23
C ILE A 363 7.49 -30.01 -14.29
N THR A 364 6.29 -30.30 -13.79
CA THR A 364 5.66 -29.48 -12.77
C THR A 364 5.95 -30.00 -11.37
N ILE A 365 6.21 -29.10 -10.41
CA ILE A 365 6.62 -29.47 -9.05
C ILE A 365 5.70 -28.80 -8.04
N ALA A 366 4.91 -29.62 -7.34
CA ALA A 366 3.94 -29.15 -6.36
C ALA A 366 4.58 -28.60 -5.07
N ASP A 367 3.96 -27.55 -4.51
CA ASP A 367 4.36 -26.90 -3.27
C ASP A 367 3.57 -27.50 -2.10
N ASN A 368 4.19 -28.40 -1.34
CA ASN A 368 3.57 -29.15 -0.24
C ASN A 368 2.16 -29.69 -0.61
N PRO A 369 2.05 -30.57 -1.61
CA PRO A 369 0.77 -31.13 -2.05
C PRO A 369 0.01 -31.79 -0.90
N LEU A 370 -1.32 -31.72 -0.93
CA LEU A 370 -2.22 -32.27 0.09
C LEU A 370 -2.06 -31.65 1.49
N GLY A 371 -1.42 -30.50 1.60
CA GLY A 371 -1.23 -29.83 2.90
C GLY A 371 -0.26 -30.57 3.81
N VAL A 372 0.66 -31.36 3.23
CA VAL A 372 1.65 -32.14 3.97
C VAL A 372 3.05 -31.64 3.63
N MET A 373 3.88 -31.48 4.67
CA MET A 373 5.28 -31.06 4.54
C MET A 373 6.06 -31.99 3.60
N ARG A 374 6.73 -31.36 2.63
CA ARG A 374 7.70 -31.97 1.72
C ARG A 374 8.99 -31.14 1.72
N MET A 375 10.04 -31.70 1.10
CA MET A 375 11.20 -30.94 0.70
C MET A 375 10.77 -29.76 -0.18
N SER A 376 11.49 -28.63 -0.07
CA SER A 376 11.24 -27.43 -0.89
C SER A 376 11.17 -27.80 -2.38
N ASN A 377 10.06 -27.45 -3.01
CA ASN A 377 9.86 -27.64 -4.45
C ASN A 377 10.90 -26.86 -5.28
N LEU A 378 11.31 -25.68 -4.82
CA LEU A 378 12.38 -24.88 -5.42
C LEU A 378 13.74 -25.59 -5.36
N ALA A 379 14.03 -26.30 -4.26
CA ALA A 379 15.25 -27.09 -4.16
C ALA A 379 15.21 -28.31 -5.10
N MET A 380 14.05 -28.98 -5.23
CA MET A 380 13.88 -30.04 -6.22
C MET A 380 14.05 -29.51 -7.65
N ALA A 381 13.47 -28.34 -7.96
CA ALA A 381 13.62 -27.69 -9.25
C ALA A 381 15.10 -27.45 -9.58
N ALA A 382 15.86 -26.87 -8.64
CA ALA A 382 17.29 -26.63 -8.81
C ALA A 382 18.07 -27.92 -9.14
N LEU A 383 17.78 -29.02 -8.43
CA LEU A 383 18.42 -30.32 -8.68
C LEU A 383 18.11 -30.86 -10.08
N LEU A 384 16.86 -30.77 -10.53
CA LEU A 384 16.45 -31.25 -11.84
C LEU A 384 17.00 -30.39 -12.98
N ILE A 385 17.04 -29.06 -12.80
CA ILE A 385 17.66 -28.13 -13.74
C ILE A 385 19.16 -28.42 -13.85
N GLN A 386 19.86 -28.53 -12.73
CA GLN A 386 21.30 -28.76 -12.72
C GLN A 386 21.68 -30.10 -13.34
N LYS A 387 20.91 -31.16 -13.05
CA LYS A 387 21.25 -32.51 -13.48
C LYS A 387 20.82 -32.81 -14.92
N TYR A 388 19.64 -32.35 -15.32
CA TYR A 388 19.00 -32.76 -16.57
C TYR A 388 18.70 -31.60 -17.52
N GLY A 389 18.92 -30.35 -17.12
CA GLY A 389 18.48 -29.19 -17.91
C GLY A 389 16.97 -29.12 -18.09
N ALA A 390 16.21 -29.73 -17.18
CA ALA A 390 14.76 -29.86 -17.28
C ALA A 390 14.08 -28.48 -17.29
N ASN A 391 13.07 -28.31 -18.15
CA ASN A 391 12.18 -27.16 -18.09
C ASN A 391 11.18 -27.37 -16.94
N ILE A 392 11.04 -26.40 -16.04
CA ILE A 392 10.28 -26.55 -14.80
C ILE A 392 9.08 -25.61 -14.78
N THR A 393 7.93 -26.14 -14.34
CA THR A 393 6.77 -25.36 -13.89
C THR A 393 6.67 -25.45 -12.37
N LEU A 394 6.86 -24.33 -11.67
CA LEU A 394 6.90 -24.32 -10.21
C LEU A 394 5.53 -23.93 -9.64
N HIS A 395 4.95 -24.77 -8.77
CA HIS A 395 3.74 -24.39 -8.05
C HIS A 395 4.08 -23.42 -6.93
N ILE A 396 3.20 -22.47 -6.65
CA ILE A 396 3.27 -21.63 -5.46
C ILE A 396 1.91 -21.63 -4.77
N ALA A 397 1.87 -22.22 -3.58
CA ALA A 397 0.66 -22.31 -2.77
C ALA A 397 0.51 -21.10 -1.85
N CYS A 398 -0.66 -20.46 -1.89
CA CYS A 398 -0.97 -19.31 -1.04
C CYS A 398 -1.04 -19.65 0.46
N ARG A 399 -1.24 -20.93 0.78
CA ARG A 399 -1.32 -21.45 2.14
C ARG A 399 -0.03 -21.28 2.95
N ASP A 400 1.13 -21.46 2.33
CA ASP A 400 2.35 -21.78 3.10
C ASP A 400 3.19 -20.55 3.47
N ARG A 401 3.00 -19.42 2.79
CA ARG A 401 3.85 -18.23 2.92
C ARG A 401 3.02 -16.94 2.92
N ASN A 402 3.49 -15.96 3.70
CA ASN A 402 2.99 -14.58 3.63
C ASN A 402 3.49 -13.87 2.37
N VAL A 403 3.09 -12.63 2.15
CA VAL A 403 3.48 -11.88 0.94
C VAL A 403 5.00 -11.71 0.80
N ILE A 404 5.74 -11.56 1.90
CA ILE A 404 7.20 -11.44 1.92
C ILE A 404 7.84 -12.76 1.49
N GLY A 405 7.39 -13.87 2.09
CA GLY A 405 7.88 -15.22 1.78
C GLY A 405 7.61 -15.63 0.34
N ASN A 406 6.46 -15.25 -0.24
CA ASN A 406 6.16 -15.49 -1.65
C ASN A 406 7.08 -14.71 -2.59
N GLN A 407 7.32 -13.42 -2.32
CA GLN A 407 8.26 -12.61 -3.12
C GLN A 407 9.69 -13.17 -3.06
N SER A 408 10.16 -13.53 -1.87
CA SER A 408 11.49 -14.15 -1.70
C SER A 408 11.60 -15.48 -2.46
N HIS A 409 10.57 -16.31 -2.41
CA HIS A 409 10.54 -17.59 -3.12
C HIS A 409 10.54 -17.40 -4.65
N LEU A 410 9.77 -16.42 -5.16
CA LEU A 410 9.77 -16.04 -6.56
C LEU A 410 11.13 -15.51 -7.01
N LEU A 411 11.79 -14.64 -6.25
CA LEU A 411 13.14 -14.18 -6.58
C LEU A 411 14.15 -15.33 -6.64
N GLY A 412 14.03 -16.31 -5.73
CA GLY A 412 14.82 -17.54 -5.79
C GLY A 412 14.56 -18.36 -7.07
N ALA A 413 13.30 -18.46 -7.49
CA ALA A 413 12.94 -19.11 -8.76
C ALA A 413 13.53 -18.39 -9.97
N ALA A 414 13.41 -17.05 -10.01
CA ALA A 414 14.02 -16.24 -11.06
C ALA A 414 15.54 -16.41 -11.10
N ALA A 415 16.22 -16.42 -9.96
CA ALA A 415 17.67 -16.61 -9.88
C ALA A 415 18.14 -17.97 -10.42
N LEU A 416 17.28 -18.99 -10.34
CA LEU A 416 17.50 -20.32 -10.91
C LEU A 416 17.11 -20.43 -12.39
N GLY A 417 16.67 -19.33 -13.02
CA GLY A 417 16.21 -19.29 -14.40
C GLY A 417 14.83 -19.89 -14.63
N ILE A 418 14.04 -20.14 -13.58
CA ILE A 418 12.68 -20.67 -13.72
C ILE A 418 11.77 -19.57 -14.23
N SER A 419 11.05 -19.86 -15.32
CA SER A 419 10.13 -18.92 -15.96
C SER A 419 8.67 -19.30 -15.80
N ASN A 420 8.32 -20.53 -15.44
CA ASN A 420 6.93 -20.99 -15.43
C ASN A 420 6.42 -21.12 -14.00
N ILE A 421 5.44 -20.29 -13.63
CA ILE A 421 4.85 -20.26 -12.29
C ILE A 421 3.38 -20.65 -12.36
N LEU A 422 2.99 -21.67 -11.58
CA LEU A 422 1.59 -22.05 -11.38
C LEU A 422 1.14 -21.61 -9.98
N THR A 423 0.29 -20.58 -9.93
CA THR A 423 -0.27 -20.11 -8.67
C THR A 423 -1.47 -20.96 -8.25
N VAL A 424 -1.48 -21.41 -7.01
CA VAL A 424 -2.56 -22.25 -6.47
C VAL A 424 -2.97 -21.76 -5.09
N THR A 425 -4.24 -21.98 -4.73
CA THR A 425 -4.70 -21.67 -3.37
C THR A 425 -3.99 -22.54 -2.34
N GLY A 426 -3.78 -23.82 -2.67
CA GLY A 426 -3.23 -24.84 -1.77
C GLY A 426 -4.33 -25.56 -1.00
N ASP A 427 -4.14 -26.86 -0.77
CA ASP A 427 -5.05 -27.70 0.01
C ASP A 427 -5.06 -27.28 1.48
N PRO A 428 -6.16 -27.40 2.24
CA PRO A 428 -6.14 -27.16 3.68
C PRO A 428 -5.03 -27.94 4.39
N VAL A 429 -4.47 -27.36 5.45
CA VAL A 429 -3.44 -28.04 6.26
C VAL A 429 -4.03 -29.33 6.83
N ALA A 430 -3.35 -30.46 6.61
CA ALA A 430 -3.81 -31.75 7.10
C ALA A 430 -3.81 -31.75 8.64
N THR A 431 -4.99 -31.91 9.25
CA THR A 431 -5.25 -31.78 10.70
C THR A 431 -4.37 -32.67 11.58
N ASP A 432 -3.89 -33.78 11.04
CA ASP A 432 -3.22 -34.83 11.82
C ASP A 432 -1.68 -34.78 11.69
N ALA A 433 -1.15 -34.04 10.69
CA ALA A 433 0.27 -34.09 10.35
C ALA A 433 1.13 -33.21 11.26
N PHE A 434 0.61 -32.07 11.73
CA PHE A 434 1.31 -31.13 12.61
C PHE A 434 0.32 -30.42 13.55
N LYS A 435 0.25 -30.85 14.81
CA LYS A 435 -0.58 -30.17 15.82
C LYS A 435 -0.11 -28.72 15.99
N GLY A 436 -0.94 -27.77 15.56
CA GLY A 436 -0.73 -26.32 15.75
C GLY A 436 -0.32 -25.53 14.50
N SER A 437 -0.15 -26.15 13.33
CA SER A 437 0.12 -25.40 12.09
C SER A 437 -1.18 -24.86 11.46
N SER A 438 -1.19 -23.57 11.11
CA SER A 438 -2.26 -22.91 10.35
C SER A 438 -1.79 -22.50 8.95
N GLY A 439 -2.72 -22.42 8.00
CA GLY A 439 -2.43 -21.78 6.72
C GLY A 439 -2.36 -20.25 6.86
N VAL A 440 -1.50 -19.62 6.07
CA VAL A 440 -1.25 -18.18 6.07
C VAL A 440 -2.30 -17.45 5.24
N PHE A 441 -2.44 -17.78 3.95
CA PHE A 441 -3.46 -17.23 3.05
C PHE A 441 -3.54 -15.70 2.98
N ASP A 442 -2.42 -15.00 3.20
CA ASP A 442 -2.30 -13.54 2.99
C ASP A 442 -2.77 -13.09 1.61
N LEU A 443 -2.61 -13.97 0.61
CA LEU A 443 -3.04 -13.74 -0.76
C LEU A 443 -3.98 -14.85 -1.22
N SER A 444 -4.94 -14.50 -2.07
CA SER A 444 -5.62 -15.47 -2.91
C SER A 444 -4.76 -15.81 -4.13
N SER A 445 -5.01 -16.93 -4.81
CA SER A 445 -4.26 -17.31 -6.02
C SER A 445 -4.31 -16.23 -7.10
N GLN A 446 -5.44 -15.53 -7.25
CA GLN A 446 -5.57 -14.39 -8.16
C GLN A 446 -4.71 -13.19 -7.76
N ASN A 447 -4.65 -12.86 -6.46
CA ASN A 447 -3.81 -11.77 -5.98
C ASN A 447 -2.33 -12.13 -6.05
N LEU A 448 -1.98 -13.41 -5.88
CA LEU A 448 -0.64 -13.90 -6.14
C LEU A 448 -0.28 -13.76 -7.62
N MET A 449 -1.16 -14.09 -8.57
CA MET A 449 -0.90 -13.84 -10.00
C MET A 449 -0.62 -12.36 -10.29
N LYS A 450 -1.38 -11.45 -9.69
CA LYS A 450 -1.16 -10.00 -9.84
C LYS A 450 0.20 -9.58 -9.28
N LEU A 451 0.60 -10.14 -8.14
CA LEU A 451 1.93 -9.92 -7.58
C LEU A 451 3.02 -10.43 -8.53
N VAL A 452 2.91 -11.66 -9.04
CA VAL A 452 3.92 -12.18 -9.98
C VAL A 452 3.99 -11.31 -11.25
N ARG A 453 2.85 -10.80 -11.75
CA ARG A 453 2.83 -9.87 -12.88
C ARG A 453 3.52 -8.55 -12.54
N SER A 454 3.25 -7.97 -11.37
CA SER A 454 3.93 -6.74 -10.94
C SER A 454 5.43 -6.98 -10.77
N MET A 455 5.86 -8.17 -10.35
CA MET A 455 7.28 -8.50 -10.25
C MET A 455 7.99 -8.54 -11.61
N ASN A 456 7.35 -9.03 -12.67
CA ASN A 456 7.89 -8.94 -14.04
C ASN A 456 8.08 -7.49 -14.51
N GLU A 457 7.25 -6.56 -14.01
CA GLU A 457 7.37 -5.12 -14.23
C GLU A 457 8.41 -4.46 -13.29
N GLY A 458 9.07 -5.28 -12.47
CA GLY A 458 10.06 -4.85 -11.48
C GLY A 458 9.44 -4.30 -10.22
N ALA A 459 8.21 -4.60 -9.84
CA ALA A 459 7.61 -4.12 -8.60
C ALA A 459 7.69 -5.19 -7.50
N TYR A 460 8.80 -5.20 -6.75
CA TYR A 460 9.04 -5.98 -5.52
C TYR A 460 10.03 -5.27 -4.56
N GLU A 461 10.11 -5.76 -3.32
CA GLU A 461 10.92 -5.21 -2.23
C GLU A 461 12.45 -5.41 -2.47
N GLY A 462 13.28 -4.37 -2.24
CA GLY A 462 14.76 -4.49 -2.19
C GLY A 462 15.58 -4.05 -3.41
N LYS A 463 15.20 -3.01 -4.17
CA LYS A 463 15.87 -2.66 -5.44
C LYS A 463 17.33 -2.15 -5.35
N ASP A 464 18.26 -3.07 -5.59
CA ASP A 464 19.53 -2.89 -6.34
C ASP A 464 19.81 -4.16 -7.17
N ASP A 465 19.00 -4.41 -8.20
CA ASP A 465 19.14 -5.59 -9.09
C ASP A 465 19.77 -5.26 -10.45
N GLN A 466 20.27 -4.02 -10.62
CA GLN A 466 20.89 -3.52 -11.85
C GLN A 466 20.03 -3.76 -13.12
N GLY A 467 18.70 -3.76 -12.99
CA GLY A 467 17.78 -3.96 -14.11
C GLY A 467 17.50 -5.42 -14.48
N LEU A 468 17.89 -6.37 -13.63
CA LEU A 468 17.47 -7.77 -13.76
C LEU A 468 16.01 -7.92 -13.35
N LEU A 469 15.17 -8.24 -14.34
CA LEU A 469 13.75 -8.49 -14.11
C LEU A 469 13.45 -9.99 -14.22
N PRO A 470 12.64 -10.56 -13.30
CA PRO A 470 12.04 -11.86 -13.51
C PRO A 470 11.24 -11.90 -14.82
N ARG A 471 11.18 -13.08 -15.44
CA ARG A 471 10.44 -13.32 -16.69
C ARG A 471 9.47 -14.47 -16.53
N PHE A 472 8.49 -14.28 -15.65
CA PHE A 472 7.52 -15.33 -15.37
C PHE A 472 6.37 -15.37 -16.38
N ALA A 473 6.16 -16.53 -16.99
CA ALA A 473 4.86 -16.96 -17.49
C ALA A 473 4.03 -17.49 -16.32
N ILE A 474 2.81 -16.99 -16.18
CA ILE A 474 1.98 -17.19 -15.00
C ILE A 474 0.72 -17.97 -15.39
N GLY A 475 0.44 -19.04 -14.66
CA GLY A 475 -0.77 -19.82 -14.76
C GLY A 475 -1.53 -19.90 -13.43
N GLY A 476 -2.79 -20.32 -13.52
CA GLY A 476 -3.63 -20.65 -12.37
C GLY A 476 -4.32 -22.01 -12.57
N ALA A 477 -4.67 -22.67 -11.48
CA ALA A 477 -5.44 -23.90 -11.55
C ALA A 477 -6.90 -23.64 -11.96
N PHE A 478 -7.41 -24.46 -12.88
CA PHE A 478 -8.82 -24.49 -13.30
C PHE A 478 -9.45 -25.82 -12.86
N ASN A 479 -10.55 -25.76 -12.11
CA ASN A 479 -11.23 -26.97 -11.64
C ASN A 479 -12.41 -27.35 -12.54
N ALA A 480 -12.18 -28.26 -13.48
CA ALA A 480 -13.21 -28.79 -14.37
C ALA A 480 -14.29 -29.62 -13.63
N GLY A 481 -14.05 -30.02 -12.39
CA GLY A 481 -15.01 -30.72 -11.53
C GLY A 481 -15.77 -29.80 -10.57
N ALA A 482 -15.66 -28.47 -10.70
CA ALA A 482 -16.34 -27.54 -9.80
C ALA A 482 -17.87 -27.62 -9.92
N ARG A 483 -18.57 -27.36 -8.81
CA ARG A 483 -20.05 -27.33 -8.77
C ARG A 483 -20.67 -26.37 -9.80
N SER A 484 -19.97 -25.29 -10.14
CA SER A 484 -20.35 -24.37 -11.21
C SER A 484 -19.17 -24.15 -12.14
N LEU A 485 -19.19 -24.84 -13.28
CA LEU A 485 -18.25 -24.62 -14.38
C LEU A 485 -18.30 -23.19 -14.90
N GLU A 486 -19.47 -22.54 -14.88
CA GLU A 486 -19.64 -21.17 -15.33
C GLU A 486 -18.91 -20.16 -14.42
N ALA A 487 -18.92 -20.39 -13.10
CA ALA A 487 -18.18 -19.58 -12.15
C ALA A 487 -16.66 -19.75 -12.31
N GLU A 488 -16.18 -20.99 -12.51
CA GLU A 488 -14.77 -21.25 -12.80
C GLU A 488 -14.33 -20.68 -14.16
N ALA A 489 -15.19 -20.73 -15.20
CA ALA A 489 -14.91 -20.09 -16.49
C ALA A 489 -14.82 -18.56 -16.38
N ARG A 490 -15.73 -17.92 -15.63
CA ARG A 490 -15.67 -16.49 -15.34
C ARG A 490 -14.41 -16.09 -14.55
N LYS A 491 -13.92 -16.98 -13.69
CA LYS A 491 -12.69 -16.80 -12.93
C LYS A 491 -11.45 -16.95 -13.82
N ALA A 492 -11.46 -17.88 -14.77
CA ALA A 492 -10.37 -18.07 -15.73
C ALA A 492 -10.25 -16.93 -16.76
N ALA A 493 -11.36 -16.24 -17.05
CA ALA A 493 -11.40 -15.12 -18.01
C ALA A 493 -10.89 -13.77 -17.44
N ARG A 494 -10.61 -13.69 -16.13
CA ARG A 494 -10.13 -12.49 -15.42
C ARG A 494 -8.63 -12.57 -15.18
#